data_AF-A0A3N5GEH3-F1
#
_entry.id   AF-A0A3N5GEH3-F1
#
_cell.length_a   1.000
_cell.length_b   1.000
_cell.length_c   1.000
_cell.angle_alpha   90.00
_cell.angle_beta   90.00
_cell.angle_gamma   90.00
#
_symmetry.space_group_name_H-M   'P 1'
#
loop_
_entity.id
_entity.type
_entity.pdbx_description
1 polymer ?
#
loop_
_entity_poly.entity_id
_entity_poly.type
_entity_poly.pdbx_seq_one_letter_code
_entity_poly.pdbx_strand_id
1 'polypeptide(L)'
;MERRTASRHISFRAQYMDRILHYRANLFFESGSTVAYVAKSLSERLADEVRIGDDGEPTLQICTNNVLAYLSLWLCAKVPCSPFPWSPPLETRYGAWYGGLEEKENKLPTYDQRPLDDVAKQEICKLLRHPYGPGRLNTRPTLLLGAASGLQLTPHHQPMFSIDVDEETRQRSQRLLAGCFGPHVGSYHNKVFKRFMYATRFPMVLFISSEKIDCPIHLDRCHFILDSELPWDEFRRTHPLAICVGCLDTELDHLEWLFGDAGFEVIDAGNPARFTAFIARNRAFIEQFESWSGPVAG
;
A
#
# COMPACT_ATOMS: atom_id res chain seq x y z
N MET A 1 6.93 -34.44 28.81
CA MET A 1 6.28 -33.12 28.88
C MET A 1 6.99 -32.20 27.90
N GLU A 2 6.79 -32.47 26.61
CA GLU A 2 7.33 -31.67 25.51
C GLU A 2 6.45 -30.44 25.35
N ARG A 3 7.03 -29.25 25.55
CA ARG A 3 6.39 -27.99 25.20
C ARG A 3 6.21 -27.99 23.69
N ARG A 4 4.98 -28.21 23.22
CA ARG A 4 4.58 -27.87 21.86
C ARG A 4 4.90 -26.39 21.65
N THR A 5 5.99 -26.11 20.93
CA THR A 5 6.29 -24.79 20.39
C THR A 5 5.11 -24.40 19.51
N ALA A 6 4.33 -23.40 19.94
CA ALA A 6 3.25 -22.87 19.15
C ALA A 6 3.85 -22.32 17.84
N SER A 7 3.58 -23.01 16.74
CA SER A 7 3.87 -22.59 15.38
C SER A 7 3.30 -21.19 15.16
N ARG A 8 4.15 -20.16 15.13
CA ARG A 8 3.73 -18.79 14.85
C ARG A 8 3.59 -18.67 13.34
N HIS A 9 2.36 -18.70 12.83
CA HIS A 9 2.08 -18.22 11.48
C HIS A 9 2.44 -16.73 11.42
N ILE A 10 3.40 -16.36 10.59
CA ILE A 10 3.67 -14.94 10.37
C ILE A 10 2.52 -14.37 9.54
N SER A 11 1.88 -13.38 10.12
CA SER A 11 0.95 -12.49 9.45
C SER A 11 1.35 -11.06 9.78
N PHE A 12 0.98 -10.10 8.93
CA PHE A 12 1.16 -8.68 9.23
C PHE A 12 0.67 -8.33 10.65
N ARG A 13 -0.49 -8.86 11.05
CA ARG A 13 -1.06 -8.67 12.40
C ARG A 13 -0.10 -9.21 13.48
N ALA A 14 0.39 -10.43 13.34
CA ALA A 14 1.31 -11.03 14.31
C ALA A 14 2.65 -10.28 14.41
N GLN A 15 3.15 -9.76 13.29
CA GLN A 15 4.44 -9.09 13.23
C GLN A 15 4.40 -7.64 13.75
N TYR A 16 3.36 -6.88 13.41
CA TYR A 16 3.34 -5.43 13.60
C TYR A 16 2.30 -4.91 14.58
N MET A 17 1.29 -5.70 14.97
CA MET A 17 0.20 -5.14 15.79
C MET A 17 0.69 -4.69 17.18
N ASP A 18 1.59 -5.42 17.83
CA ASP A 18 2.15 -5.00 19.14
C ASP A 18 2.97 -3.71 18.99
N ARG A 19 3.73 -3.56 17.90
CA ARG A 19 4.52 -2.35 17.61
C ARG A 19 3.62 -1.15 17.31
N ILE A 20 2.57 -1.34 16.51
CA ILE A 20 1.58 -0.30 16.20
C ILE A 20 0.98 0.26 17.48
N LEU A 21 0.57 -0.61 18.40
CA LEU A 21 0.01 -0.19 19.69
C LEU A 21 1.06 0.47 20.59
N HIS A 22 2.25 -0.14 20.70
CA HIS A 22 3.34 0.37 21.54
C HIS A 22 3.78 1.77 21.11
N TYR A 23 3.95 2.01 19.80
CA TYR A 23 4.30 3.32 19.27
C TYR A 23 3.11 4.29 19.20
N ARG A 24 1.89 3.80 19.49
CA ARG A 24 0.63 4.50 19.20
C ARG A 24 0.63 5.05 17.76
N ALA A 25 1.08 4.24 16.81
CA ALA A 25 1.25 4.66 15.43
C ALA A 25 -0.09 5.04 14.80
N ASN A 26 -0.16 6.22 14.19
CA ASN A 26 -1.30 6.61 13.38
C ASN A 26 -1.40 5.68 12.18
N LEU A 27 -2.63 5.38 11.73
CA LEU A 27 -2.87 4.46 10.63
C LEU A 27 -3.63 5.15 9.50
N PHE A 28 -3.22 4.87 8.27
CA PHE A 28 -4.00 5.21 7.09
C PHE A 28 -4.31 3.95 6.28
N PHE A 29 -5.59 3.62 6.14
CA PHE A 29 -6.05 2.48 5.34
C PHE A 29 -6.46 2.95 3.94
N GLU A 30 -5.71 2.56 2.93
CA GLU A 30 -5.98 2.90 1.55
C GLU A 30 -7.09 2.04 0.90
N SER A 31 -7.63 2.51 -0.21
CA SER A 31 -8.59 1.84 -1.08
C SER A 31 -8.05 0.52 -1.62
N GLY A 32 -8.75 -0.56 -1.32
CA GLY A 32 -8.41 -1.90 -1.79
C GLY A 32 -9.10 -2.98 -0.96
N SER A 33 -9.51 -4.06 -1.61
CA SER A 33 -10.17 -5.18 -0.93
C SER A 33 -9.28 -5.79 0.15
N THR A 34 -7.99 -6.01 -0.14
CA THR A 34 -7.02 -6.55 0.82
C THR A 34 -6.86 -5.66 2.04
N VAL A 35 -6.82 -4.33 1.85
CA VAL A 35 -6.72 -3.38 2.97
C VAL A 35 -7.99 -3.40 3.82
N ALA A 36 -9.18 -3.59 3.23
CA ALA A 36 -10.41 -3.77 4.01
C ALA A 36 -10.37 -5.03 4.88
N TYR A 37 -9.80 -6.14 4.38
CA TYR A 37 -9.56 -7.34 5.20
C TYR A 37 -8.56 -7.08 6.33
N VAL A 38 -7.49 -6.33 6.06
CA VAL A 38 -6.52 -5.92 7.10
C VAL A 38 -7.22 -5.09 8.16
N ALA A 39 -8.00 -4.06 7.78
CA ALA A 39 -8.77 -3.24 8.71
C ALA A 39 -9.68 -4.09 9.61
N LYS A 40 -10.43 -5.03 9.02
CA LYS A 40 -11.26 -5.99 9.77
C LYS A 40 -10.42 -6.83 10.74
N SER A 41 -9.27 -7.36 10.29
CA SER A 41 -8.40 -8.21 11.11
C SER A 41 -7.77 -7.49 12.31
N LEU A 42 -7.45 -6.19 12.17
CA LEU A 42 -6.91 -5.37 13.25
C LEU A 42 -8.00 -4.83 14.19
N SER A 43 -9.25 -4.75 13.72
CA SER A 43 -10.33 -4.03 14.38
C SER A 43 -10.60 -4.47 15.82
N GLU A 44 -10.57 -5.77 16.11
CA GLU A 44 -10.78 -6.31 17.47
C GLU A 44 -9.78 -5.73 18.46
N ARG A 45 -8.48 -5.79 18.13
CA ARG A 45 -7.41 -5.27 18.98
C ARG A 45 -7.43 -3.74 19.06
N LEU A 46 -7.81 -3.06 17.97
CA LEU A 46 -7.93 -1.60 17.97
C LEU A 46 -9.11 -1.14 18.83
N ALA A 47 -10.21 -1.91 18.90
CA ALA A 47 -11.38 -1.56 19.72
C ALA A 47 -11.09 -1.53 21.22
N ASP A 48 -10.12 -2.32 21.67
CA ASP A 48 -9.70 -2.37 23.07
C ASP A 48 -8.79 -1.19 23.46
N GLU A 49 -8.03 -0.67 22.50
CA GLU A 49 -6.92 0.26 22.75
C GLU A 49 -7.23 1.70 22.30
N VAL A 50 -8.01 1.86 21.23
CA VAL A 50 -8.33 3.19 20.70
C VAL A 50 -9.47 3.81 21.49
N ARG A 51 -9.12 4.76 22.35
CA ARG A 51 -10.04 5.60 23.13
C ARG A 51 -9.97 7.05 22.69
N ILE A 52 -11.06 7.78 22.88
CA ILE A 52 -11.11 9.25 22.78
C ILE A 52 -10.68 9.81 24.14
N GLY A 53 -9.68 10.68 24.15
CA GLY A 53 -9.19 11.35 25.36
C GLY A 53 -10.12 12.49 25.81
N ASP A 54 -9.81 13.07 26.96
CA ASP A 54 -10.58 14.19 27.54
C ASP A 54 -10.53 15.46 26.66
N ASP A 55 -9.50 15.59 25.82
CA ASP A 55 -9.35 16.64 24.82
C ASP A 55 -10.14 16.39 23.52
N GLY A 56 -10.82 15.24 23.42
CA GLY A 56 -11.58 14.83 22.25
C GLY A 56 -10.73 14.17 21.16
N GLU A 57 -9.41 14.06 21.35
CA GLU A 57 -8.50 13.43 20.38
C GLU A 57 -8.39 11.91 20.62
N PRO A 58 -8.31 11.09 19.56
CA PRO A 58 -8.10 9.66 19.74
C PRO A 58 -6.66 9.36 20.14
N THR A 59 -6.50 8.36 21.00
CA THR A 59 -5.21 7.75 21.38
C THR A 59 -4.39 7.26 20.18
N LEU A 60 -5.02 6.89 19.06
CA LEU A 60 -4.41 6.65 17.76
C LEU A 60 -5.25 7.31 16.67
N GLN A 61 -4.66 8.13 15.81
CA GLN A 61 -5.39 8.69 14.66
C GLN A 61 -5.50 7.62 13.58
N ILE A 62 -6.73 7.28 13.20
CA ILE A 62 -7.01 6.34 12.12
C ILE A 62 -7.77 7.05 11.01
N CYS A 63 -7.20 7.03 9.81
CA CYS A 63 -7.81 7.59 8.61
C CYS A 63 -7.96 6.52 7.53
N THR A 64 -8.88 6.73 6.60
CA THR A 64 -9.04 5.82 5.47
C THR A 64 -9.66 6.51 4.25
N ASN A 65 -9.26 6.10 3.05
CA ASN A 65 -10.00 6.46 1.84
C ASN A 65 -10.86 5.30 1.31
N ASN A 66 -11.16 4.29 2.15
CA ASN A 66 -11.82 3.05 1.77
C ASN A 66 -13.12 2.88 2.59
N VAL A 67 -14.28 2.91 1.92
CA VAL A 67 -15.56 2.80 2.61
C VAL A 67 -15.70 1.50 3.41
N LEU A 68 -15.19 0.38 2.92
CA LEU A 68 -15.31 -0.91 3.61
C LEU A 68 -14.45 -0.94 4.88
N ALA A 69 -13.25 -0.36 4.83
CA ALA A 69 -12.40 -0.20 6.01
C ALA A 69 -13.08 0.74 7.03
N TYR A 70 -13.65 1.86 6.56
CA TYR A 70 -14.39 2.79 7.40
C TYR A 70 -15.57 2.12 8.11
N LEU A 71 -16.43 1.40 7.38
CA LEU A 71 -17.57 0.69 7.96
C LEU A 71 -17.13 -0.39 8.97
N SER A 72 -16.06 -1.13 8.65
CA SER A 72 -15.54 -2.19 9.53
C SER A 72 -14.99 -1.62 10.84
N LEU A 73 -14.24 -0.53 10.79
CA LEU A 73 -13.65 0.11 11.97
C LEU A 73 -14.70 0.86 12.77
N TRP A 74 -15.43 1.77 12.12
CA TRP A 74 -16.37 2.66 12.79
C TRP A 74 -17.65 1.94 13.25
N LEU A 75 -18.39 1.33 12.33
CA LEU A 75 -19.72 0.79 12.66
C LEU A 75 -19.63 -0.56 13.37
N CYS A 76 -18.75 -1.46 12.91
CA CYS A 76 -18.68 -2.80 13.47
C CYS A 76 -17.85 -2.85 14.76
N ALA A 77 -16.65 -2.25 14.75
CA ALA A 77 -15.73 -2.33 15.88
C ALA A 77 -15.78 -1.12 16.83
N LYS A 78 -16.51 -0.06 16.48
CA LYS A 78 -16.60 1.20 17.26
C LYS A 78 -15.23 1.85 17.49
N VAL A 79 -14.30 1.67 16.56
CA VAL A 79 -12.99 2.30 16.54
C VAL A 79 -13.14 3.67 15.88
N PRO A 80 -12.80 4.78 16.57
CA PRO A 80 -12.79 6.10 15.96
C PRO A 80 -11.88 6.14 14.73
N CYS A 81 -12.45 6.50 13.58
CA CYS A 81 -11.71 6.67 12.34
C CYS A 81 -12.40 7.69 11.44
N SER A 82 -11.62 8.39 10.61
CA SER A 82 -12.12 9.46 9.74
C SER A 82 -11.85 9.17 8.26
N PRO A 83 -12.78 9.50 7.34
CA PRO A 83 -12.49 9.46 5.92
C PRO A 83 -11.46 10.54 5.56
N PHE A 84 -10.48 10.19 4.73
CA PHE A 84 -9.53 11.15 4.16
C PHE A 84 -9.07 10.70 2.77
N PRO A 85 -9.04 11.61 1.78
CA PRO A 85 -9.63 12.93 1.79
C PRO A 85 -11.16 12.84 1.86
N TRP A 86 -11.82 13.90 2.31
CA TRP A 86 -13.27 13.90 2.34
C TRP A 86 -13.84 14.24 0.96
N SER A 87 -14.65 13.33 0.41
CA SER A 87 -15.50 13.53 -0.76
C SER A 87 -16.68 12.55 -0.68
N PRO A 88 -17.75 12.73 -1.47
CA PRO A 88 -18.67 11.62 -1.74
C PRO A 88 -17.90 10.46 -2.41
N PRO A 89 -18.15 9.19 -2.05
CA PRO A 89 -17.49 8.07 -2.72
C PRO A 89 -18.10 7.89 -4.12
N LEU A 90 -17.42 8.42 -5.14
CA LEU A 90 -17.86 8.30 -6.53
C LEU A 90 -17.29 7.05 -7.23
N GLU A 91 -16.27 6.42 -6.64
CA GLU A 91 -15.69 5.19 -7.15
C GLU A 91 -16.61 4.00 -6.83
N THR A 92 -17.03 3.27 -7.86
CA THR A 92 -18.12 2.28 -7.75
C THR A 92 -17.68 0.89 -7.33
N ARG A 93 -16.39 0.55 -7.42
CA ARG A 93 -15.91 -0.82 -7.17
C ARG A 93 -15.59 -1.10 -5.71
N TYR A 94 -14.94 -0.15 -5.06
CA TYR A 94 -14.43 -0.26 -3.69
C TYR A 94 -14.88 0.91 -2.81
N GLY A 95 -15.62 1.89 -3.35
CA GLY A 95 -16.11 3.04 -2.60
C GLY A 95 -14.96 3.91 -2.10
N ALA A 96 -13.99 4.16 -2.97
CA ALA A 96 -12.84 4.98 -2.63
C ALA A 96 -13.16 6.47 -2.62
N TRP A 97 -12.54 7.20 -1.68
CA TRP A 97 -12.57 8.66 -1.60
C TRP A 97 -11.27 9.24 -2.16
N TYR A 98 -11.36 10.19 -3.09
CA TYR A 98 -10.18 10.84 -3.65
C TYR A 98 -10.21 12.38 -3.58
N GLY A 99 -11.18 12.96 -2.87
CA GLY A 99 -11.14 14.37 -2.51
C GLY A 99 -11.37 15.31 -3.70
N GLY A 100 -12.18 14.88 -4.67
CA GLY A 100 -12.47 15.64 -5.90
C GLY A 100 -11.55 15.30 -7.06
N LEU A 101 -10.59 14.37 -6.90
CA LEU A 101 -9.85 13.81 -8.04
C LEU A 101 -10.79 13.10 -9.03
N GLU A 102 -11.90 12.55 -8.53
CA GLU A 102 -12.93 11.87 -9.33
C GLU A 102 -13.59 12.79 -10.36
N GLU A 103 -13.61 14.10 -10.11
CA GLU A 103 -14.13 15.12 -11.03
C GLU A 103 -13.13 15.47 -12.13
N LYS A 104 -11.89 14.96 -12.05
CA LYS A 104 -10.85 15.18 -13.06
C LYS A 104 -10.90 14.12 -14.12
N GLU A 105 -10.50 14.49 -15.33
CA GLU A 105 -10.40 13.57 -16.47
C GLU A 105 -9.53 12.35 -16.12
N ASN A 106 -10.10 11.17 -16.33
CA ASN A 106 -9.36 9.92 -16.19
C ASN A 106 -8.54 9.69 -17.48
N LYS A 107 -7.22 9.80 -17.35
CA LYS A 107 -6.30 9.66 -18.49
C LYS A 107 -6.08 8.19 -18.82
N LEU A 108 -5.71 7.90 -20.07
CA LEU A 108 -5.22 6.58 -20.47
C LEU A 108 -3.82 6.31 -19.91
N PRO A 109 -3.44 5.04 -19.69
CA PRO A 109 -2.08 4.69 -19.32
C PRO A 109 -1.04 5.14 -20.36
N THR A 110 0.11 5.56 -19.88
CA THR A 110 1.30 5.78 -20.72
C THR A 110 2.48 5.01 -20.12
N TYR A 111 3.33 4.46 -20.99
CA TYR A 111 4.47 3.60 -20.64
C TYR A 111 5.81 4.22 -21.05
N ASP A 112 5.80 5.48 -21.46
CA ASP A 112 6.95 6.29 -21.83
C ASP A 112 7.69 6.88 -20.62
N GLN A 113 7.34 6.44 -19.41
CA GLN A 113 7.86 6.96 -18.13
C GLN A 113 7.75 8.48 -17.98
N ARG A 114 6.83 9.12 -18.70
CA ARG A 114 6.64 10.56 -18.58
C ARG A 114 6.18 10.91 -17.15
N PRO A 115 6.66 12.02 -16.59
CA PRO A 115 6.21 12.48 -15.29
C PRO A 115 4.71 12.76 -15.23
N LEU A 116 4.18 12.83 -14.01
CA LEU A 116 2.87 13.44 -13.77
C LEU A 116 2.82 14.88 -14.31
N ASP A 117 1.68 15.25 -14.87
CA ASP A 117 1.46 16.61 -15.34
C ASP A 117 1.22 17.58 -14.18
N ASP A 118 1.27 18.88 -14.48
CA ASP A 118 1.16 19.93 -13.48
C ASP A 118 -0.17 19.88 -12.71
N VAL A 119 -1.26 19.48 -13.38
CA VAL A 119 -2.57 19.31 -12.72
C VAL A 119 -2.49 18.23 -11.64
N ALA A 120 -1.98 17.03 -11.95
CA ALA A 120 -1.82 15.98 -10.96
C ALA A 120 -0.87 16.37 -9.83
N LYS A 121 0.24 17.07 -10.15
CA LYS A 121 1.19 17.58 -9.15
C LYS A 121 0.53 18.60 -8.21
N GLN A 122 -0.32 19.49 -8.73
CA GLN A 122 -1.09 20.44 -7.91
C GLN A 122 -2.07 19.74 -6.97
N GLU A 123 -2.77 18.70 -7.43
CA GLU A 123 -3.68 17.93 -6.57
C GLU A 123 -2.92 17.19 -5.45
N ILE A 124 -1.75 16.61 -5.76
CA ILE A 124 -0.86 16.03 -4.74
C ILE A 124 -0.46 17.09 -3.70
N CYS A 125 -0.07 18.28 -4.15
CA CYS A 125 0.27 19.40 -3.25
C CYS A 125 -0.91 19.81 -2.36
N LYS A 126 -2.14 19.80 -2.86
CA LYS A 126 -3.34 20.08 -2.06
C LYS A 126 -3.55 19.02 -0.98
N LEU A 127 -3.43 17.74 -1.34
CA LEU A 127 -3.56 16.62 -0.39
C LEU A 127 -2.50 16.68 0.71
N LEU A 128 -1.24 16.96 0.35
CA LEU A 128 -0.14 17.15 1.32
C LEU A 128 -0.39 18.32 2.28
N ARG A 129 -1.04 19.39 1.80
CA ARG A 129 -1.36 20.58 2.60
C ARG A 129 -2.67 20.46 3.37
N HIS A 130 -3.43 19.39 3.18
CA HIS A 130 -4.74 19.26 3.81
C HIS A 130 -4.60 19.17 5.34
N PRO A 131 -5.42 19.91 6.11
CA PRO A 131 -5.29 20.00 7.57
C PRO A 131 -5.61 18.67 8.28
N TYR A 132 -6.44 17.83 7.67
CA TYR A 132 -6.84 16.53 8.20
C TYR A 132 -6.07 15.35 7.56
N GLY A 133 -4.93 15.62 6.92
CA GLY A 133 -4.10 14.57 6.32
C GLY A 133 -3.53 13.59 7.34
N PRO A 134 -3.09 12.40 6.88
CA PRO A 134 -2.41 11.43 7.74
C PRO A 134 -1.16 12.05 8.38
N GLY A 135 -0.91 11.73 9.64
CA GLY A 135 0.30 12.13 10.35
C GLY A 135 0.38 13.60 10.79
N ARG A 136 -0.73 14.34 10.77
CA ARG A 136 -0.80 15.72 11.26
C ARG A 136 -0.56 15.88 12.76
N LEU A 137 -0.85 14.83 13.53
CA LEU A 137 -0.42 14.71 14.91
C LEU A 137 1.07 14.32 14.92
N ASN A 138 1.94 15.30 14.65
CA ASN A 138 3.39 15.18 14.40
C ASN A 138 4.22 14.54 15.55
N THR A 139 3.59 14.06 16.62
CA THR A 139 4.27 13.45 17.76
C THR A 139 4.40 11.93 17.64
N ARG A 140 3.73 11.29 16.68
CA ARG A 140 3.65 9.83 16.56
C ARG A 140 4.00 9.37 15.14
N PRO A 141 4.60 8.17 14.97
CA PRO A 141 4.82 7.62 13.65
C PRO A 141 3.48 7.36 12.96
N THR A 142 3.48 7.43 11.63
CA THR A 142 2.30 7.13 10.80
C THR A 142 2.63 5.98 9.87
N LEU A 143 1.76 4.96 9.85
CA LEU A 143 1.88 3.80 8.98
C LEU A 143 0.78 3.80 7.92
N LEU A 144 1.19 3.78 6.65
CA LEU A 144 0.30 3.68 5.50
C LEU A 144 0.09 2.22 5.14
N LEU A 145 -1.17 1.80 5.01
CA LEU A 145 -1.57 0.44 4.66
C LEU A 145 -2.21 0.47 3.27
N GLY A 146 -1.46 0.03 2.26
CA GLY A 146 -1.82 0.16 0.84
C GLY A 146 -2.00 -1.17 0.14
N ALA A 147 -2.68 -1.16 -1.00
CA ALA A 147 -2.70 -2.27 -1.96
C ALA A 147 -2.15 -1.84 -3.33
N ALA A 148 -1.92 -2.79 -4.22
CA ALA A 148 -1.65 -2.51 -5.63
C ALA A 148 -2.46 -3.45 -6.53
N SER A 149 -2.65 -3.05 -7.79
CA SER A 149 -3.22 -3.95 -8.80
C SER A 149 -2.19 -4.99 -9.26
N GLY A 150 -0.91 -4.61 -9.25
CA GLY A 150 0.21 -5.52 -9.44
C GLY A 150 1.56 -4.84 -9.15
N LEU A 151 2.62 -5.63 -9.17
CA LEU A 151 4.00 -5.23 -8.89
C LEU A 151 4.93 -5.92 -9.89
N GLN A 152 5.63 -5.13 -10.69
CA GLN A 152 6.62 -5.64 -11.65
C GLN A 152 8.03 -5.50 -11.08
N LEU A 153 8.69 -6.63 -10.89
CA LEU A 153 10.04 -6.75 -10.35
C LEU A 153 11.05 -7.18 -11.43
N THR A 154 10.61 -7.98 -12.41
CA THR A 154 11.49 -8.50 -13.47
C THR A 154 11.26 -7.79 -14.81
N PRO A 155 12.21 -7.88 -15.76
CA PRO A 155 12.02 -7.28 -17.09
C PRO A 155 10.95 -8.00 -17.94
N HIS A 156 10.42 -9.13 -17.48
CA HIS A 156 9.52 -10.00 -18.24
C HIS A 156 8.06 -9.54 -18.20
N HIS A 157 7.80 -8.38 -18.78
CA HIS A 157 6.46 -7.82 -18.89
C HIS A 157 5.60 -8.59 -19.89
N GLN A 158 4.37 -8.94 -19.47
CA GLN A 158 3.39 -9.62 -20.31
C GLN A 158 2.25 -8.66 -20.70
N PRO A 159 2.36 -7.93 -21.83
CA PRO A 159 1.30 -7.01 -22.26
C PRO A 159 0.04 -7.77 -22.66
N MET A 160 -1.11 -7.29 -22.19
CA MET A 160 -2.43 -7.71 -22.60
C MET A 160 -3.15 -6.57 -23.33
N PHE A 161 -3.72 -6.91 -24.48
CA PHE A 161 -4.50 -6.02 -25.31
C PHE A 161 -5.98 -6.41 -25.24
N SER A 162 -6.86 -5.43 -25.04
CA SER A 162 -8.31 -5.66 -24.99
C SER A 162 -8.93 -5.79 -26.38
N ILE A 163 -8.19 -5.42 -27.42
CA ILE A 163 -8.56 -5.52 -28.84
C ILE A 163 -7.36 -6.05 -29.63
N ASP A 164 -7.62 -6.62 -30.80
CA ASP A 164 -6.55 -6.95 -31.74
C ASP A 164 -5.86 -5.67 -32.20
N VAL A 165 -4.54 -5.65 -32.07
CA VAL A 165 -3.67 -4.57 -32.53
C VAL A 165 -2.67 -5.11 -33.54
N ASP A 166 -2.20 -4.24 -34.42
CA ASP A 166 -1.13 -4.57 -35.35
C ASP A 166 0.19 -4.89 -34.63
N GLU A 167 1.08 -5.55 -35.35
CA GLU A 167 2.37 -6.01 -34.83
C GLU A 167 3.29 -4.83 -34.46
N GLU A 168 3.21 -3.70 -35.17
CA GLU A 168 4.00 -2.51 -34.87
C GLU A 168 3.65 -1.93 -33.49
N THR A 169 2.35 -1.81 -33.21
CA THR A 169 1.81 -1.36 -31.93
C THR A 169 2.21 -2.33 -30.81
N ARG A 170 2.15 -3.64 -31.07
CA ARG A 170 2.58 -4.67 -30.11
C ARG A 170 4.05 -4.51 -29.74
N GLN A 171 4.94 -4.39 -30.74
CA GLN A 171 6.38 -4.21 -30.53
C GLN A 171 6.71 -2.86 -29.87
N ARG A 172 5.99 -1.79 -30.22
CA ARG A 172 6.14 -0.49 -29.58
C ARG A 172 5.77 -0.55 -28.10
N SER A 173 4.62 -1.13 -27.76
CA SER A 173 4.18 -1.26 -26.36
C SER A 173 5.12 -2.14 -25.53
N GLN A 174 5.62 -3.24 -26.09
CA GLN A 174 6.64 -4.07 -25.44
C GLN A 174 7.92 -3.28 -25.13
N ARG A 175 8.41 -2.48 -26.08
CA ARG A 175 9.60 -1.63 -25.87
C ARG A 175 9.38 -0.58 -24.78
N LEU A 176 8.21 0.05 -24.74
CA LEU A 176 7.89 1.05 -23.71
C LEU A 176 7.77 0.40 -22.32
N LEU A 177 7.11 -0.75 -22.24
CA LEU A 177 6.95 -1.50 -20.99
C LEU A 177 8.26 -2.03 -20.41
N ALA A 178 9.28 -2.30 -21.23
CA ALA A 178 10.53 -2.87 -20.76
C ALA A 178 11.22 -2.05 -19.65
N GLY A 179 10.94 -0.74 -19.56
CA GLY A 179 11.43 0.11 -18.49
C GLY A 179 10.48 0.27 -17.30
N CYS A 180 9.26 -0.24 -17.34
CA CYS A 180 8.23 0.08 -16.35
C CYS A 180 8.29 -0.89 -15.15
N PHE A 181 8.99 -0.52 -14.09
CA PHE A 181 9.09 -1.34 -12.87
C PHE A 181 8.26 -0.76 -11.71
N GLY A 182 7.99 -1.62 -10.73
CA GLY A 182 7.32 -1.26 -9.49
C GLY A 182 5.80 -1.41 -9.53
N PRO A 183 5.09 -0.80 -8.57
CA PRO A 183 3.67 -1.00 -8.41
C PRO A 183 2.84 -0.27 -9.48
N HIS A 184 1.75 -0.91 -9.90
CA HIS A 184 0.76 -0.33 -10.81
C HIS A 184 -0.68 -0.48 -10.28
N VAL A 185 -1.57 0.36 -10.80
CA VAL A 185 -2.98 0.48 -10.39
C VAL A 185 -3.92 0.50 -11.59
N GLY A 186 -5.22 0.32 -11.35
CA GLY A 186 -6.23 0.23 -12.41
C GLY A 186 -6.87 1.55 -12.86
N SER A 187 -6.47 2.70 -12.31
CA SER A 187 -7.01 4.00 -12.71
C SER A 187 -5.99 5.14 -12.52
N TYR A 188 -6.16 6.23 -13.26
CA TYR A 188 -5.30 7.40 -13.14
C TYR A 188 -5.46 8.08 -11.78
N HIS A 189 -6.68 8.17 -11.25
CA HIS A 189 -6.93 8.75 -9.92
C HIS A 189 -6.18 8.00 -8.81
N ASN A 190 -6.16 6.66 -8.87
CA ASN A 190 -5.35 5.85 -7.96
C ASN A 190 -3.85 6.13 -8.09
N LYS A 191 -3.35 6.34 -9.32
CA LYS A 191 -1.94 6.68 -9.55
C LYS A 191 -1.60 8.01 -8.86
N VAL A 192 -2.43 9.04 -9.05
CA VAL A 192 -2.24 10.35 -8.41
C VAL A 192 -2.32 10.24 -6.89
N PHE A 193 -3.30 9.51 -6.37
CA PHE A 193 -3.47 9.33 -4.93
C PHE A 193 -2.29 8.60 -4.29
N LYS A 194 -1.78 7.53 -4.92
CA LYS A 194 -0.58 6.83 -4.45
C LYS A 194 0.66 7.69 -4.52
N ARG A 195 0.78 8.56 -5.51
CA ARG A 195 1.89 9.53 -5.56
C ARG A 195 1.82 10.57 -4.45
N PHE A 196 0.62 10.95 -4.01
CA PHE A 196 0.45 11.69 -2.76
C PHE A 196 0.99 10.88 -1.56
N MET A 197 0.59 9.62 -1.42
CA MET A 197 1.07 8.77 -0.32
C MET A 197 2.58 8.59 -0.34
N TYR A 198 3.21 8.46 -1.52
CA TYR A 198 4.67 8.34 -1.63
C TYR A 198 5.39 9.65 -1.28
N ALA A 199 4.77 10.79 -1.57
CA ALA A 199 5.32 12.10 -1.25
C ALA A 199 5.31 12.42 0.25
N THR A 200 4.48 11.76 1.07
CA THR A 200 4.50 11.94 2.54
C THR A 200 5.77 11.38 3.19
N ARG A 201 6.46 10.44 2.51
CA ARG A 201 7.59 9.66 3.03
C ARG A 201 7.28 8.88 4.31
N PHE A 202 6.01 8.70 4.66
CA PHE A 202 5.64 7.84 5.78
C PHE A 202 5.92 6.37 5.45
N PRO A 203 6.29 5.55 6.47
CA PRO A 203 6.36 4.11 6.31
C PRO A 203 5.09 3.51 5.70
N MET A 204 5.27 2.65 4.71
CA MET A 204 4.18 2.02 3.99
C MET A 204 4.32 0.50 3.97
N VAL A 205 3.21 -0.19 4.19
CA VAL A 205 3.07 -1.62 3.88
C VAL A 205 2.13 -1.78 2.69
N LEU A 206 2.63 -2.38 1.60
CA LEU A 206 1.83 -2.79 0.47
C LEU A 206 1.41 -4.26 0.62
N PHE A 207 0.11 -4.52 0.56
CA PHE A 207 -0.45 -5.86 0.59
C PHE A 207 -0.73 -6.35 -0.83
N ILE A 208 -0.19 -7.50 -1.18
CA ILE A 208 -0.29 -8.07 -2.53
C ILE A 208 -0.34 -9.61 -2.48
N SER A 209 -1.03 -10.23 -3.44
CA SER A 209 -1.02 -11.67 -3.66
C SER A 209 0.08 -12.05 -4.65
N SER A 210 0.62 -13.27 -4.58
CA SER A 210 1.64 -13.76 -5.52
C SER A 210 1.21 -13.66 -6.99
N GLU A 211 -0.07 -13.91 -7.29
CA GLU A 211 -0.65 -13.79 -8.65
C GLU A 211 -0.53 -12.37 -9.27
N LYS A 212 -0.21 -11.36 -8.45
CA LYS A 212 -0.06 -9.96 -8.85
C LYS A 212 1.41 -9.53 -8.96
N ILE A 213 2.35 -10.43 -8.70
CA ILE A 213 3.78 -10.23 -8.94
C ILE A 213 4.09 -10.63 -10.38
N ASP A 214 4.75 -9.74 -11.12
CA ASP A 214 5.05 -9.92 -12.56
C ASP A 214 3.84 -10.38 -13.39
N CYS A 215 2.65 -9.93 -12.98
CA CYS A 215 1.40 -10.33 -13.60
C CYS A 215 1.21 -9.63 -14.96
N PRO A 216 0.31 -10.15 -15.83
CA PRO A 216 -0.01 -9.50 -17.08
C PRO A 216 -0.47 -8.04 -16.93
N ILE A 217 -0.01 -7.18 -17.85
CA ILE A 217 -0.28 -5.74 -17.86
C ILE A 217 -1.34 -5.42 -18.90
N HIS A 218 -2.53 -5.04 -18.44
CA HIS A 218 -3.59 -4.57 -19.33
C HIS A 218 -3.33 -3.12 -19.77
N LEU A 219 -3.00 -2.95 -21.04
CA LEU A 219 -2.49 -1.67 -21.57
C LEU A 219 -3.51 -0.53 -21.58
N ASP A 220 -4.79 -0.85 -21.47
CA ASP A 220 -5.91 0.10 -21.44
C ASP A 220 -6.25 0.62 -20.03
N ARG A 221 -5.76 -0.05 -18.97
CA ARG A 221 -6.15 0.25 -17.58
C ARG A 221 -5.01 0.26 -16.56
N CYS A 222 -3.87 -0.36 -16.84
CA CYS A 222 -2.78 -0.47 -15.88
C CYS A 222 -1.87 0.77 -15.92
N HIS A 223 -1.94 1.59 -14.88
CA HIS A 223 -1.09 2.75 -14.68
C HIS A 223 0.06 2.43 -13.73
N PHE A 224 1.30 2.44 -14.22
CA PHE A 224 2.48 2.43 -13.35
C PHE A 224 2.53 3.71 -12.53
N ILE A 225 2.74 3.57 -11.22
CA ILE A 225 2.71 4.71 -10.30
C ILE A 225 3.99 5.54 -10.42
N LEU A 226 5.11 4.83 -10.62
CA LEU A 226 6.45 5.37 -10.76
C LEU A 226 6.72 5.81 -12.19
N ASP A 227 7.63 6.77 -12.35
CA ASP A 227 8.02 7.37 -13.62
C ASP A 227 9.49 7.85 -13.53
N SER A 228 9.93 8.59 -14.54
CA SER A 228 11.31 9.10 -14.60
C SER A 228 11.69 10.07 -13.47
N GLU A 229 10.73 10.71 -12.78
CA GLU A 229 10.99 11.57 -11.61
C GLU A 229 11.09 10.77 -10.31
N LEU A 230 10.56 9.55 -10.28
CA LEU A 230 10.63 8.66 -9.12
C LEU A 230 10.91 7.22 -9.58
N PRO A 231 12.13 6.92 -10.08
CA PRO A 231 12.46 5.60 -10.61
C PRO A 231 12.34 4.50 -9.55
N TRP A 232 11.98 3.28 -9.96
CA TRP A 232 11.82 2.13 -9.07
C TRP A 232 13.05 1.86 -8.19
N ASP A 233 14.26 1.92 -8.76
CA ASP A 233 15.50 1.64 -8.03
C ASP A 233 15.79 2.67 -6.92
N GLU A 234 15.44 3.93 -7.14
CA GLU A 234 15.54 4.94 -6.10
C GLU A 234 14.42 4.75 -5.07
N PHE A 235 13.20 4.52 -5.52
CA PHE A 235 12.02 4.35 -4.66
C PHE A 235 12.19 3.18 -3.69
N ARG A 236 12.54 1.98 -4.20
CA ARG A 236 12.71 0.76 -3.40
C ARG A 236 13.84 0.85 -2.37
N ARG A 237 14.80 1.78 -2.54
CA ARG A 237 15.89 1.99 -1.58
C ARG A 237 15.57 3.08 -0.56
N THR A 238 14.89 4.15 -0.98
CA THR A 238 14.78 5.39 -0.20
C THR A 238 13.41 5.63 0.43
N HIS A 239 12.33 5.11 -0.16
CA HIS A 239 11.00 5.23 0.45
C HIS A 239 10.82 4.13 1.49
N PRO A 240 10.35 4.39 2.71
CA PRO A 240 10.24 3.35 3.74
C PRO A 240 9.11 2.40 3.38
N LEU A 241 9.46 1.26 2.79
CA LEU A 241 8.54 0.32 2.16
C LEU A 241 8.71 -1.09 2.71
N ALA A 242 7.60 -1.68 3.13
CA ALA A 242 7.43 -3.11 3.30
C ALA A 242 6.33 -3.63 2.38
N ILE A 243 6.42 -4.90 2.02
CA ILE A 243 5.51 -5.59 1.11
C ILE A 243 5.12 -6.90 1.79
N CYS A 244 3.84 -7.03 2.14
CA CYS A 244 3.27 -8.24 2.69
C CYS A 244 2.69 -9.06 1.54
N VAL A 245 3.32 -10.20 1.24
CA VAL A 245 2.98 -11.04 0.09
C VAL A 245 2.26 -12.28 0.58
N GLY A 246 0.99 -12.43 0.21
CA GLY A 246 0.27 -13.70 0.38
C GLY A 246 0.53 -14.63 -0.79
N CYS A 247 0.93 -15.87 -0.52
CA CYS A 247 1.34 -16.83 -1.55
C CYS A 247 1.00 -18.28 -1.17
N LEU A 248 1.15 -19.20 -2.12
CA LEU A 248 1.19 -20.63 -1.82
C LEU A 248 2.55 -21.00 -1.21
N ASP A 249 2.56 -22.02 -0.37
CA ASP A 249 3.80 -22.59 0.18
C ASP A 249 4.79 -23.00 -0.92
N THR A 250 4.30 -23.55 -2.02
CA THR A 250 5.11 -23.95 -3.19
C THR A 250 5.78 -22.79 -3.92
N GLU A 251 5.35 -21.54 -3.67
CA GLU A 251 5.89 -20.34 -4.30
C GLU A 251 6.89 -19.59 -3.40
N LEU A 252 6.96 -19.95 -2.12
CA LEU A 252 7.62 -19.17 -1.07
C LEU A 252 9.10 -18.92 -1.41
N ASP A 253 9.89 -19.99 -1.57
CA ASP A 253 11.34 -19.88 -1.81
C ASP A 253 11.67 -19.00 -3.04
N HIS A 254 10.89 -19.13 -4.12
CA HIS A 254 11.10 -18.34 -5.33
C HIS A 254 10.81 -16.86 -5.09
N LEU A 255 9.70 -16.55 -4.41
CA LEU A 255 9.32 -15.18 -4.11
C LEU A 255 10.27 -14.54 -3.10
N GLU A 256 10.68 -15.25 -2.05
CA GLU A 256 11.66 -14.75 -1.10
C GLU A 256 12.99 -14.43 -1.78
N TRP A 257 13.46 -15.30 -2.67
CA TRP A 257 14.64 -15.03 -3.49
C TRP A 257 14.44 -13.79 -4.38
N LEU A 258 13.30 -13.68 -5.06
CA LEU A 258 13.00 -12.55 -5.94
C LEU A 258 12.99 -11.21 -5.20
N PHE A 259 12.39 -11.16 -4.01
CA PHE A 259 12.40 -9.96 -3.17
C PHE A 259 13.79 -9.68 -2.58
N GLY A 260 14.54 -10.73 -2.22
CA GLY A 260 15.93 -10.62 -1.77
C GLY A 260 16.85 -10.03 -2.83
N ASP A 261 16.74 -10.50 -4.08
CA ASP A 261 17.46 -9.94 -5.25
C ASP A 261 17.03 -8.49 -5.52
N ALA A 262 15.75 -8.19 -5.30
CA ALA A 262 15.23 -6.83 -5.31
C ALA A 262 15.69 -5.97 -4.09
N GLY A 263 16.58 -6.47 -3.24
CA GLY A 263 17.22 -5.73 -2.15
C GLY A 263 16.36 -5.56 -0.90
N PHE A 264 15.31 -6.37 -0.74
CA PHE A 264 14.50 -6.41 0.47
C PHE A 264 15.02 -7.45 1.46
N GLU A 265 14.93 -7.15 2.75
CA GLU A 265 15.08 -8.14 3.82
C GLU A 265 13.75 -8.87 3.99
N VAL A 266 13.79 -10.21 3.95
CA VAL A 266 12.61 -11.06 4.05
C VAL A 266 12.48 -11.64 5.45
N ILE A 267 11.29 -11.52 6.03
CA ILE A 267 10.90 -12.22 7.26
C ILE A 267 10.11 -13.48 6.85
N ASP A 268 10.74 -14.63 7.04
CA ASP A 268 10.21 -15.97 6.72
C ASP A 268 8.93 -16.28 7.51
N ALA A 269 7.94 -16.85 6.83
CA ALA A 269 6.65 -17.29 7.37
C ALA A 269 6.72 -18.28 8.55
N GLY A 270 7.86 -18.93 8.80
CA GLY A 270 8.17 -19.73 9.99
C GLY A 270 7.46 -21.08 10.09
N ASN A 271 6.34 -21.28 9.38
CA ASN A 271 5.76 -22.59 9.08
C ASN A 271 4.68 -22.49 7.98
N PRO A 272 4.91 -23.01 6.76
CA PRO A 272 3.94 -22.90 5.68
C PRO A 272 2.72 -23.81 5.94
N ALA A 273 1.55 -23.20 6.12
CA ALA A 273 0.31 -23.83 5.67
C ALA A 273 0.23 -23.68 4.14
N ARG A 274 -0.68 -24.42 3.48
CA ARG A 274 -0.92 -24.32 2.03
C ARG A 274 -0.98 -22.86 1.51
N PHE A 275 -1.59 -21.98 2.30
CA PHE A 275 -1.53 -20.54 2.08
C PHE A 275 -0.69 -19.93 3.19
N THR A 276 0.27 -19.11 2.81
CA THR A 276 1.22 -18.47 3.71
C THR A 276 1.43 -17.01 3.32
N ALA A 277 2.19 -16.28 4.14
CA ALA A 277 2.63 -14.93 3.81
C ALA A 277 4.01 -14.64 4.40
N PHE A 278 4.79 -13.86 3.66
CA PHE A 278 6.05 -13.29 4.14
C PHE A 278 6.00 -11.77 4.06
N ILE A 279 6.94 -11.11 4.71
CA ILE A 279 7.10 -9.66 4.66
C ILE A 279 8.49 -9.34 4.12
N ALA A 280 8.54 -8.70 2.96
CA ALA A 280 9.75 -8.14 2.38
C ALA A 280 9.82 -6.65 2.70
N ARG A 281 10.87 -6.20 3.37
CA ARG A 281 11.02 -4.82 3.86
C ARG A 281 12.37 -4.24 3.49
N ASN A 282 12.40 -2.97 3.13
CA ASN A 282 13.68 -2.31 2.86
C ASN A 282 14.26 -1.69 4.13
N ARG A 283 15.53 -1.31 4.04
CA ARG A 283 16.26 -0.69 5.15
C ARG A 283 15.59 0.58 5.66
N ALA A 284 15.07 1.43 4.78
CA ALA A 284 14.39 2.66 5.17
C ALA A 284 13.15 2.38 6.05
N PHE A 285 12.37 1.34 5.75
CA PHE A 285 11.22 0.94 6.57
C PHE A 285 11.66 0.48 7.96
N ILE A 286 12.70 -0.34 8.02
CA ILE A 286 13.25 -0.83 9.29
C ILE A 286 13.69 0.36 10.16
N GLU A 287 14.46 1.29 9.59
CA GLU A 287 14.97 2.45 10.32
C GLU A 287 13.86 3.41 10.77
N GLN A 288 12.85 3.66 9.92
CA GLN A 288 11.82 4.65 10.20
C GLN A 288 10.60 4.14 10.97
N PHE A 289 10.35 2.83 10.99
CA PHE A 289 9.19 2.28 11.71
C PHE A 289 9.60 1.24 12.74
N GLU A 290 10.41 0.26 12.37
CA GLU A 290 10.69 -0.86 13.26
C GLU A 290 11.69 -0.53 14.36
N SER A 291 12.68 0.29 14.05
CA SER A 291 13.69 0.77 14.98
C SER A 291 13.30 2.13 15.55
N TRP A 292 12.02 2.51 15.45
CA TRP A 292 11.56 3.80 15.94
C TRP A 292 11.88 3.97 17.42
N SER A 293 12.67 4.99 17.71
CA SER A 293 13.10 5.38 19.07
C SER A 293 12.56 6.75 19.48
N GLY A 294 11.59 7.29 18.74
CA GLY A 294 10.92 8.54 19.10
C GLY A 294 10.14 8.42 20.42
N PRO A 295 9.73 9.54 21.02
CA PRO A 295 9.06 9.54 22.31
C PRO A 295 7.82 8.65 22.28
N VAL A 296 7.78 7.64 23.15
CA VAL A 296 6.59 6.84 23.40
C VAL A 296 5.69 7.69 24.29
N ALA A 297 4.55 8.14 23.76
CA ALA A 297 3.60 8.91 24.55
C ALA A 297 3.10 8.04 25.71
N GLY A 298 3.31 8.51 26.95
CA GLY A 298 2.76 7.90 28.17
C GLY A 298 1.24 7.80 28.12
#